data_AF-A0A2P5AXU9-F1
#
_entry.id   AF-A0A2P5AXU9-F1
#
_cell.length_a   1.000
_cell.length_b   1.000
_cell.length_c   1.000
_cell.angle_alpha   90.00
_cell.angle_beta   90.00
_cell.angle_gamma   90.00
#
_symmetry.space_group_name_H-M   'P 1'
#
loop_
_entity.id
_entity.type
_entity.pdbx_description
1 polymer ?
#
loop_
_entity_poly.entity_id
_entity_poly.type
_entity_poly.pdbx_seq_one_letter_code
_entity_poly.pdbx_strand_id
1 'polypeptide(L)'
;MVQHGRVYKDTKEKQRRYLIFKDNVELIEVFNQRTDQTYTLSVNKYADLTNEEFRSMHSGYKKQLLYSSEVMSSSKHGNVTDLPASVDWREQGAVTPVKDQGETYININIYIHTYIYIYSITAV
;
A
#
# COMPACT_ATOMS: atom_id res chain seq x y z
N MET A 1 -10.72 10.39 -12.79
CA MET A 1 -10.82 9.45 -13.95
C MET A 1 -9.81 9.78 -15.06
N VAL A 2 -9.88 10.95 -15.70
CA VAL A 2 -8.93 11.35 -16.78
C VAL A 2 -7.49 11.45 -16.27
N GLN A 3 -7.28 12.02 -15.08
CA GLN A 3 -5.96 12.17 -14.46
C GLN A 3 -5.20 10.84 -14.25
N HIS A 4 -5.92 9.72 -14.17
CA HIS A 4 -5.32 8.38 -13.99
C HIS A 4 -5.48 7.49 -15.24
N GLY A 5 -5.80 8.08 -16.40
CA GLY A 5 -5.89 7.33 -17.66
C GLY A 5 -6.94 6.22 -17.67
N ARG A 6 -8.00 6.31 -16.85
CA ARG A 6 -9.00 5.25 -16.73
C ARG A 6 -9.87 5.18 -18.00
N VAL A 7 -9.90 4.00 -18.62
CA VAL A 7 -10.77 3.66 -19.75
C VAL A 7 -11.72 2.55 -19.28
N TYR A 8 -13.02 2.78 -19.44
CA TYR A 8 -14.06 1.82 -19.02
C TYR A 8 -14.66 1.13 -20.24
N LYS A 9 -15.05 -0.14 -20.04
CA LYS A 9 -15.61 -1.00 -21.09
C LYS A 9 -16.88 -0.41 -21.71
N ASP A 10 -17.77 0.10 -20.88
CA ASP A 10 -19.06 0.64 -21.31
C ASP A 10 -19.59 1.68 -20.29
N THR A 11 -20.72 2.30 -20.62
CA THR A 11 -21.37 3.32 -19.77
C THR A 11 -21.85 2.74 -18.44
N LYS A 12 -22.24 1.46 -18.39
CA LYS A 12 -22.69 0.81 -17.15
C LYS A 12 -21.52 0.63 -16.19
N GLU A 13 -20.37 0.19 -16.69
CA GLU A 13 -19.15 0.09 -15.89
C GLU A 13 -18.68 1.47 -15.43
N LYS A 14 -18.71 2.48 -16.31
CA LYS A 14 -18.39 3.86 -15.91
C LYS A 14 -19.31 4.36 -14.80
N GLN A 15 -20.61 4.07 -14.89
CA GLN A 15 -21.57 4.45 -13.84
C GLN A 15 -21.29 3.73 -12.52
N ARG A 16 -21.00 2.41 -12.57
CA ARG A 16 -20.65 1.64 -11.38
C ARG A 16 -19.39 2.20 -10.70
N ARG A 17 -18.35 2.48 -11.48
CA ARG A 17 -17.08 3.06 -11.02
C ARG A 17 -17.26 4.45 -10.41
N TYR A 18 -18.14 5.26 -10.99
CA TYR A 18 -18.50 6.56 -10.44
C TYR A 18 -19.18 6.46 -9.06
N LEU A 19 -20.10 5.50 -8.87
CA LEU A 19 -20.76 5.30 -7.57
C LEU A 19 -19.73 4.90 -6.49
N ILE A 20 -18.86 3.93 -6.80
CA ILE A 20 -17.78 3.51 -5.90
C ILE A 20 -16.86 4.69 -5.56
N PHE A 21 -16.50 5.50 -6.56
CA PHE A 21 -15.69 6.69 -6.36
C PHE A 21 -16.35 7.69 -5.41
N LYS A 22 -17.65 7.94 -5.58
CA LYS A 22 -18.41 8.84 -4.72
C LYS A 22 -18.39 8.35 -3.27
N ASP A 23 -18.67 7.06 -3.04
CA ASP A 23 -18.69 6.47 -1.71
C ASP A 23 -17.31 6.54 -1.03
N ASN A 24 -16.24 6.32 -1.81
CA ASN A 24 -14.86 6.44 -1.31
C ASN A 24 -14.47 7.88 -0.98
N VAL A 25 -14.95 8.88 -1.74
CA VAL A 25 -14.71 10.30 -1.43
C VAL A 25 -15.42 10.71 -0.13
N GLU A 26 -16.66 10.28 0.05
CA GLU A 26 -17.39 10.52 1.30
C GLU A 26 -16.66 9.91 2.50
N LEU A 27 -16.13 8.68 2.35
CA LEU A 27 -15.30 8.05 3.38
C LEU A 27 -14.03 8.86 3.67
N ILE A 28 -13.36 9.39 2.64
CA ILE A 28 -12.16 10.24 2.79
C ILE A 28 -12.49 11.50 3.60
N GLU A 29 -13.60 12.17 3.27
CA GLU A 29 -14.03 13.40 3.95
C GLU A 29 -14.36 13.13 5.42
N VAL A 30 -15.18 12.11 5.70
CA VAL A 30 -15.57 11.74 7.06
C VAL A 30 -14.35 11.34 7.89
N PHE A 31 -13.42 10.57 7.31
CA PHE A 31 -12.22 10.14 8.01
C PHE A 31 -11.31 11.32 8.35
N ASN A 32 -11.07 12.23 7.41
CA ASN A 32 -10.16 13.36 7.58
C ASN A 32 -10.71 14.47 8.49
N GLN A 33 -12.03 14.52 8.71
CA GLN A 33 -12.64 15.44 9.67
C GLN A 33 -12.36 15.06 11.13
N ARG A 34 -11.91 13.84 11.39
CA ARG A 34 -11.62 13.36 12.74
C ARG A 34 -10.26 13.86 13.23
N THR A 35 -10.20 14.34 14.47
CA THR A 35 -8.98 14.88 15.09
C THR A 35 -8.11 13.83 15.76
N ASP A 36 -8.59 12.60 15.90
CA ASP A 36 -7.90 11.47 16.54
C ASP A 36 -7.08 10.62 15.55
N GLN A 37 -6.90 11.10 14.32
CA GLN A 37 -6.19 10.36 13.27
C GLN A 37 -4.73 10.80 13.15
N THR A 38 -3.84 9.81 13.05
CA THR A 38 -2.41 10.03 12.81
C THR A 38 -2.04 10.08 11.33
N TYR A 39 -3.02 9.94 10.45
CA TYR A 39 -2.85 9.96 9.00
C TYR A 39 -4.10 10.51 8.32
N THR A 40 -3.96 10.87 7.04
CA THR A 40 -5.05 11.35 6.19
C THR A 40 -5.27 10.44 5.00
N LEU A 41 -6.50 10.43 4.49
CA LEU A 41 -6.86 9.77 3.24
C LEU A 41 -6.85 10.79 2.10
N SER A 42 -6.53 10.32 0.89
CA SER A 42 -6.54 11.15 -0.30
C SER A 42 -7.05 10.37 -1.50
N VAL A 43 -7.62 11.10 -2.45
CA VAL A 43 -8.03 10.52 -3.74
C VAL A 43 -6.79 10.07 -4.50
N ASN A 44 -6.75 8.79 -4.86
CA ASN A 44 -5.64 8.19 -5.60
C ASN A 44 -6.16 7.32 -6.76
N LYS A 45 -5.25 6.64 -7.48
CA LYS A 45 -5.60 5.81 -8.65
C LYS A 45 -6.56 4.65 -8.34
N TYR A 46 -6.74 4.28 -7.08
CA TYR A 46 -7.61 3.18 -6.63
C TYR A 46 -8.97 3.64 -6.11
N ALA A 47 -9.25 4.96 -6.14
CA ALA A 47 -10.48 5.51 -5.57
C ALA A 47 -11.76 5.01 -6.24
N ASP A 48 -11.70 4.40 -7.43
CA ASP A 48 -12.85 3.80 -8.13
C ASP A 48 -12.97 2.27 -7.95
N LEU A 49 -12.20 1.70 -7.03
CA LEU A 49 -12.24 0.27 -6.67
C LEU A 49 -12.91 0.05 -5.31
N THR A 50 -13.60 -1.08 -5.17
CA THR A 50 -13.98 -1.57 -3.84
C THR A 50 -12.77 -2.14 -3.11
N ASN A 51 -12.87 -2.29 -1.78
CA ASN A 51 -11.80 -2.93 -1.01
C ASN A 51 -11.51 -4.36 -1.48
N GLU A 52 -12.54 -5.12 -1.82
CA GLU A 52 -12.43 -6.49 -2.33
C GLU A 52 -11.75 -6.55 -3.70
N GLU A 53 -12.11 -5.64 -4.61
CA GLU A 53 -11.47 -5.48 -5.91
C GLU A 53 -9.99 -5.11 -5.72
N PHE A 54 -9.70 -4.13 -4.86
CA PHE A 54 -8.32 -3.74 -4.57
C PHE A 54 -7.50 -4.92 -4.04
N ARG A 55 -8.03 -5.66 -3.06
CA ARG A 55 -7.35 -6.81 -2.47
C ARG A 55 -7.11 -7.93 -3.48
N SER A 56 -8.10 -8.27 -4.30
CA SER A 56 -7.95 -9.34 -5.30
C SER A 56 -6.91 -9.01 -6.37
N MET A 57 -6.75 -7.73 -6.73
CA MET A 57 -5.78 -7.31 -7.75
C MET A 57 -4.39 -6.98 -7.20
N HIS A 58 -4.28 -6.49 -5.96
CA HIS A 58 -3.05 -5.89 -5.44
C HIS A 58 -2.50 -6.57 -4.18
N SER A 59 -3.19 -7.56 -3.59
CA SER A 59 -2.66 -8.36 -2.48
C SER A 59 -1.95 -9.61 -3.01
N GLY A 60 -0.66 -9.49 -3.31
CA GLY A 60 0.19 -10.59 -3.78
C GLY A 60 0.68 -11.56 -2.71
N TYR A 61 0.40 -11.29 -1.42
CA TYR A 61 0.91 -12.10 -0.32
C TYR A 61 0.22 -13.47 -0.26
N LYS A 62 1.00 -14.53 -0.49
CA LYS A 62 0.63 -15.91 -0.18
C LYS A 62 1.44 -16.34 1.02
N LYS A 63 0.76 -16.69 2.12
CA LYS A 63 1.40 -17.28 3.30
C LYS A 63 2.10 -18.57 2.86
N GLN A 64 3.42 -18.55 2.76
CA GLN A 64 4.20 -19.76 2.56
C GLN A 64 4.08 -20.58 3.84
N LEU A 65 3.51 -21.79 3.76
CA LEU A 65 3.64 -22.77 4.83
C LEU A 65 5.12 -23.17 4.84
N LEU A 66 5.89 -22.56 5.74
CA LEU A 66 7.29 -22.90 5.92
C LEU A 66 7.36 -24.36 6.39
N TYR A 67 7.61 -25.29 5.46
CA TYR A 67 8.28 -26.52 5.83
C TYR A 67 9.67 -26.11 6.28
N SER A 68 9.96 -26.35 7.56
CA SER A 68 11.21 -26.06 8.24
C SER A 68 12.41 -26.54 7.40
N SER A 69 13.03 -25.64 6.63
CA SER A 69 14.45 -25.76 6.33
C SER A 69 15.15 -24.92 7.38
N GLU A 70 15.96 -25.56 8.22
CA GLU A 70 16.88 -24.91 9.14
C GLU A 70 17.78 -23.94 8.37
N VAL A 71 17.36 -22.68 8.28
CA VAL A 71 18.27 -21.60 7.91
C VAL A 71 19.03 -21.28 9.18
N MET A 72 20.27 -21.77 9.28
CA MET A 72 21.20 -21.36 10.33
C MET A 72 21.31 -19.84 10.34
N SER A 73 20.57 -19.21 11.25
CA SER A 73 20.70 -17.79 11.51
C SER A 73 21.99 -17.57 12.29
N SER A 74 23.11 -17.39 11.58
CA SER A 74 24.31 -16.82 12.17
C SER A 74 24.12 -15.31 12.33
N SER A 75 23.14 -14.92 13.15
CA SER A 75 22.92 -13.53 13.51
C SER A 75 24.09 -13.08 14.38
N LYS A 76 25.11 -12.48 13.77
CA LYS A 76 26.15 -11.73 14.48
C LYS A 76 25.51 -10.43 14.98
N HIS A 77 24.86 -10.49 16.13
CA HIS A 77 24.44 -9.30 16.85
C HIS A 77 25.70 -8.63 17.39
N GLY A 78 26.12 -7.53 16.77
CA GLY A 78 27.12 -6.63 17.38
C GLY A 78 26.50 -5.96 18.60
N ASN A 79 27.27 -5.71 19.65
CA ASN A 79 26.83 -4.84 20.73
C ASN A 79 26.60 -3.44 20.14
N VAL A 80 25.35 -3.02 20.02
CA VAL A 80 25.00 -1.71 19.46
C VAL A 80 24.61 -0.79 20.60
N THR A 81 25.54 0.06 21.02
CA THR A 81 25.30 1.08 22.06
C THR A 81 24.96 2.45 21.47
N ASP A 82 25.36 2.73 20.23
CA ASP A 82 25.20 4.03 19.58
C ASP A 82 24.42 3.90 18.26
N LEU A 83 23.08 3.87 18.34
CA LEU A 83 22.20 3.90 17.18
C LEU A 83 21.68 5.32 16.93
N PRO A 84 21.56 5.75 15.66
CA PRO A 84 20.89 6.99 15.31
C PRO A 84 19.40 6.93 15.66
N ALA A 85 18.81 8.08 15.99
CA ALA A 85 17.38 8.19 16.33
C ALA A 85 16.45 7.90 15.14
N SER A 86 16.93 8.12 13.91
CA SER A 86 16.23 7.81 12.67
C SER A 86 17.23 7.50 11.56
N VAL A 87 16.80 6.67 10.59
CA VAL A 87 17.60 6.34 9.40
C VAL A 87 16.68 6.39 8.19
N ASP A 88 17.05 7.17 7.17
CA ASP A 88 16.43 7.15 5.85
C ASP A 88 17.43 6.65 4.80
N TRP A 89 17.18 5.45 4.27
CA TRP A 89 18.03 4.82 3.26
C TRP A 89 17.99 5.53 1.90
N ARG A 90 16.98 6.38 1.65
CA ARG A 90 16.90 7.20 0.43
C ARG A 90 18.01 8.23 0.39
N GLU A 91 18.35 8.82 1.54
CA GLU A 91 19.43 9.80 1.67
C GLU A 91 20.81 9.18 1.43
N GLN A 92 20.92 7.86 1.61
CA GLN A 92 22.15 7.10 1.40
C GLN A 92 22.25 6.49 0.00
N GLY A 93 21.30 6.77 -0.89
CA GLY A 93 21.30 6.24 -2.26
C GLY A 93 21.07 4.73 -2.35
N ALA A 94 20.62 4.08 -1.27
CA ALA A 94 20.37 2.64 -1.22
C ALA A 94 18.98 2.24 -1.77
N VAL A 95 18.12 3.22 -2.08
CA VAL A 95 16.74 3.00 -2.52
C VAL A 95 16.57 3.41 -3.98
N THR A 96 16.04 2.51 -4.82
CA THR A 96 15.71 2.81 -6.22
C THR A 96 14.40 3.61 -6.33
N PRO A 97 14.13 4.28 -7.48
CA PRO A 97 12.82 4.91 -7.72
C PRO A 97 11.65 3.95 -7.51
N VAL A 98 10.51 4.51 -7.07
CA VAL A 98 9.28 3.76 -6.85
C VAL A 98 8.79 3.14 -8.16
N LYS A 99 8.43 1.85 -8.11
CA LYS A 99 7.89 1.09 -9.26
C LYS A 99 6.39 0.89 -9.12
N ASP A 100 5.68 0.75 -10.23
CA ASP A 100 4.27 0.35 -10.25
C ASP A 100 4.14 -1.14 -10.57
N GLN A 101 3.55 -1.89 -9.64
CA GLN A 101 3.35 -3.35 -9.80
C GLN A 101 2.17 -3.69 -10.72
N GLY A 102 1.34 -2.71 -11.10
CA GLY A 102 0.19 -2.92 -11.99
C GLY A 102 -0.83 -3.92 -11.43
N GLU A 103 -1.58 -4.56 -12.33
CA GLU A 103 -2.61 -5.56 -12.04
C GLU A 103 -2.05 -7.00 -12.08
N THR A 104 -0.81 -7.21 -11.63
CA THR A 104 -0.15 -8.52 -11.72
C THR A 104 0.37 -8.99 -10.36
N TYR A 105 0.11 -10.26 -10.05
CA TYR A 105 0.66 -10.95 -8.90
C TYR A 105 2.18 -11.05 -9.01
N ILE A 106 2.91 -10.20 -8.30
CA ILE A 106 4.35 -10.38 -8.12
C ILE A 106 4.57 -10.98 -6.73
N ASN A 107 5.20 -12.16 -6.69
CA ASN A 107 5.68 -12.78 -5.46
C ASN A 107 6.77 -11.87 -4.86
N ILE A 108 6.38 -11.02 -3.94
CA ILE A 108 7.31 -10.21 -3.16
C ILE A 108 7.24 -10.73 -1.72
N ASN A 109 8.26 -11.51 -1.35
CA ASN A 109 8.50 -11.99 0.00
C ASN A 109 9.12 -10.85 0.81
N ILE A 110 8.29 -9.87 1.18
CA ILE A 110 8.70 -8.76 2.04
C ILE A 110 7.96 -8.90 3.37
N TYR A 111 8.74 -9.18 4.41
CA TYR A 111 8.32 -9.19 5.79
C TYR A 111 8.15 -7.73 6.24
N ILE A 112 6.96 -7.17 6.08
CA ILE A 112 6.58 -5.92 6.75
C ILE A 112 5.23 -6.15 7.43
N HIS A 113 5.22 -5.87 8.73
CA HIS A 113 4.09 -5.93 9.63
C HIS A 113 2.83 -5.36 8.95
N THR A 114 1.85 -6.23 8.71
CA THR A 114 0.57 -5.91 8.08
C THR A 114 -0.23 -4.98 8.98
N TYR A 115 -0.06 -3.66 8.87
CA TYR A 115 -1.07 -2.72 9.37
C TYR A 115 -1.16 -1.38 8.61
N ILE A 116 -0.38 -1.14 7.56
CA ILE A 116 -0.36 0.17 6.90
C ILE A 116 -0.23 0.04 5.39
N TYR A 117 -1.26 -0.46 4.71
CA TYR A 117 -1.30 -0.44 3.23
C TYR A 117 -2.74 -0.34 2.70
N ILE A 118 -3.57 0.50 3.33
CA ILE A 118 -4.88 0.85 2.76
C ILE A 118 -4.98 2.34 2.40
N TYR A 119 -4.07 3.18 2.89
CA TYR A 119 -4.19 4.62 2.65
C TYR A 119 -2.83 5.20 2.31
N SER A 120 -2.77 5.96 1.21
CA SER A 120 -1.64 6.78 0.82
C SER A 120 -1.39 7.82 1.92
N ILE A 121 -0.55 7.45 2.90
CA ILE A 121 -0.08 8.34 3.96
C ILE A 121 0.83 9.39 3.32
N THR A 122 0.31 10.59 3.13
CA THR A 122 1.13 11.80 3.22
C THR A 122 1.19 12.16 4.70
N ALA A 123 2.32 11.85 5.35
CA ALA A 123 2.65 12.45 6.63
C ALA A 123 3.03 13.92 6.35
N VAL A 124 2.40 14.84 7.08
CA VAL A 124 2.90 16.22 7.22
C VAL A 124 3.99 16.23 8.27
#